data_AF-A0A2D7VYG7-F1
#
_entry.id   AF-A0A2D7VYG7-F1
#
_cell.length_a   1.000
_cell.length_b   1.000
_cell.length_c   1.000
_cell.angle_alpha   90.00
_cell.angle_beta   90.00
_cell.angle_gamma   90.00
#
_symmetry.space_group_name_H-M   'P 1'
#
loop_
_entity.id
_entity.type
_entity.pdbx_description
1 polymer ?
#
loop_
_entity_poly.entity_id
_entity_poly.type
_entity_poly.pdbx_seq_one_letter_code
_entity_poly.pdbx_strand_id
1 'polypeptide(L)' 'MKKRRRKSRVNQAGNYTKPAMRKRLFYRIKAGSKGGRAGQWSARKAQMLARAYKKAGGGYR' A
#
# COMPACT_ATOMS: atom_id res chain seq x y z
N MET A 1 -15.17 -10.56 -22.33
CA MET A 1 -15.68 -9.64 -21.30
C MET A 1 -14.54 -9.15 -20.39
N LYS A 2 -14.29 -7.84 -20.28
CA LYS A 2 -13.20 -7.28 -19.47
C LYS A 2 -13.58 -7.29 -17.97
N LYS A 3 -12.87 -8.05 -17.13
CA LYS A 3 -13.14 -8.11 -15.67
C LYS A 3 -13.14 -6.71 -15.06
N ARG A 4 -14.21 -6.32 -14.35
CA ARG A 4 -14.30 -5.04 -13.64
C ARG A 4 -13.16 -4.94 -12.61
N ARG A 5 -12.45 -3.80 -12.58
CA ARG A 5 -11.37 -3.56 -11.61
C ARG A 5 -11.96 -3.58 -10.20
N ARG A 6 -11.46 -4.48 -9.34
CA ARG A 6 -11.88 -4.54 -7.93
C ARG A 6 -11.45 -3.28 -7.19
N LYS A 7 -12.32 -2.77 -6.30
CA LYS A 7 -11.99 -1.66 -5.41
C LYS A 7 -10.78 -2.05 -4.53
N SER A 8 -9.88 -1.10 -4.33
CA SER A 8 -8.73 -1.32 -3.45
C SER A 8 -9.18 -1.41 -1.99
N ARG A 9 -8.69 -2.42 -1.27
CA ARG A 9 -8.91 -2.60 0.18
C ARG A 9 -7.82 -1.94 1.04
N VAL A 10 -6.91 -1.17 0.42
CA VAL A 10 -5.87 -0.45 1.16
C VAL A 10 -6.55 0.57 2.08
N ASN A 11 -6.38 0.38 3.39
CA ASN A 11 -6.97 1.16 4.48
C ASN A 11 -8.39 0.75 4.93
N GLN A 12 -8.89 -0.43 4.54
CA GLN A 12 -10.19 -0.93 5.03
C GLN A 12 -10.27 -1.02 6.56
N ALA A 13 -9.13 -1.20 7.25
CA ALA A 13 -9.07 -1.30 8.70
C ALA A 13 -9.37 0.01 9.46
N GLY A 14 -9.40 1.18 8.81
CA GLY A 14 -9.71 2.47 9.48
C GLY A 14 -8.64 3.01 10.45
N ASN A 15 -7.70 2.17 10.90
CA ASN A 15 -6.73 2.51 11.95
C ASN A 15 -5.50 3.29 11.46
N TYR A 16 -5.63 4.14 10.44
CA TYR A 16 -4.51 4.89 9.87
C TYR A 16 -4.75 6.39 10.03
N THR A 17 -3.80 7.11 10.63
CA THR A 17 -3.92 8.57 10.82
C THR A 17 -3.79 9.37 9.51
N LYS A 18 -3.11 8.82 8.51
CA LYS A 18 -2.88 9.44 7.19
C LYS A 18 -3.23 8.49 6.04
N PRO A 19 -4.51 8.12 5.86
CA PRO A 19 -4.92 7.07 4.92
C PRO A 19 -4.60 7.42 3.46
N ALA A 20 -4.75 8.69 3.05
CA ALA A 20 -4.42 9.13 1.69
C ALA A 20 -2.94 8.95 1.36
N MET A 21 -2.05 9.32 2.30
CA MET A 21 -0.61 9.14 2.17
C MET A 21 -0.24 7.66 2.08
N ARG A 22 -0.82 6.81 2.95
CA ARG A 22 -0.61 5.36 2.90
C ARG A 22 -1.00 4.77 1.55
N LYS A 23 -2.13 5.22 0.99
CA LYS A 23 -2.62 4.77 -0.32
C LYS A 23 -1.67 5.18 -1.45
N ARG A 24 -1.13 6.40 -1.43
CA ARG A 24 -0.11 6.86 -2.38
C ARG A 24 1.16 6.00 -2.32
N LEU A 25 1.68 5.74 -1.10
CA LEU A 25 2.84 4.89 -0.88
C LEU A 25 2.59 3.45 -1.35
N PHE A 26 1.40 2.90 -1.07
CA PHE A 26 1.01 1.56 -1.52
C PHE A 26 1.09 1.42 -3.04
N TYR A 27 0.50 2.34 -3.80
CA TYR A 27 0.53 2.26 -5.27
C TYR A 27 1.95 2.42 -5.83
N ARG A 28 2.75 3.33 -5.26
CA ARG A 28 4.16 3.51 -5.64
C ARG A 28 4.97 2.24 -5.42
N ILE A 29 4.84 1.61 -4.24
CA ILE A 29 5.55 0.36 -3.90
C ILE A 29 5.05 -0.81 -4.74
N LYS A 30 3.73 -0.90 -4.97
CA LYS A 30 3.12 -1.95 -5.78
C LYS A 30 3.64 -1.89 -7.22
N ALA A 31 3.76 -0.69 -7.80
CA ALA A 31 4.26 -0.49 -9.15
C ALA A 31 5.74 -0.87 -9.31
N GLY A 32 6.57 -0.69 -8.28
CA GLY A 32 7.99 -1.05 -8.33
C GLY A 32 8.26 -2.57 -8.35
N SER A 33 9.45 -2.96 -8.79
CA SER A 33 9.96 -4.34 -8.79
C SER A 33 10.66 -4.75 -7.48
N LYS A 34 10.89 -3.81 -6.56
CA LYS A 34 11.49 -4.11 -5.25
C LYS A 34 10.50 -4.91 -4.39
N GLY A 35 10.97 -6.00 -3.80
CA GLY A 35 10.16 -6.88 -2.97
C GLY A 35 9.17 -7.75 -3.74
N GLY A 36 9.37 -7.99 -5.03
CA GLY A 36 8.56 -8.90 -5.87
C GLY A 36 8.17 -8.26 -7.20
N ARG A 37 7.47 -9.01 -8.06
CA ARG A 37 7.09 -8.55 -9.40
C ARG A 37 6.33 -7.21 -9.39
N ALA A 38 6.62 -6.36 -10.37
CA ALA A 38 5.94 -5.09 -10.57
C ALA A 38 4.42 -5.30 -10.72
N GLY A 39 3.62 -4.42 -10.12
CA GLY A 39 2.16 -4.51 -10.13
C GLY A 39 1.56 -5.56 -9.19
N GLN A 40 2.35 -6.46 -8.60
CA GLN A 40 1.87 -7.45 -7.63
C GLN A 40 2.06 -6.97 -6.18
N TRP A 41 1.25 -7.52 -5.27
CA TRP A 41 1.35 -7.25 -3.85
C TRP A 41 1.91 -8.48 -3.12
N SER A 42 2.98 -8.29 -2.37
CA SER A 42 3.73 -9.35 -1.69
C SER A 42 3.96 -9.00 -0.21
N ALA A 43 4.36 -9.98 0.59
CA ALA A 43 4.73 -9.78 2.00
C ALA A 43 5.86 -8.74 2.15
N ARG A 44 6.90 -8.81 1.31
CA ARG A 44 8.02 -7.85 1.35
C ARG A 44 7.57 -6.42 1.05
N LYS A 45 6.67 -6.24 0.09
CA LYS A 45 6.07 -4.93 -0.23
C LYS A 45 5.23 -4.38 0.92
N ALA A 46 4.53 -5.25 1.66
CA ALA A 46 3.79 -4.83 2.86
C ALA A 46 4.73 -4.32 3.98
N GLN A 47 5.86 -5.00 4.22
CA GLN A 47 6.88 -4.54 5.17
C GLN A 47 7.46 -3.18 4.76
N MET A 48 7.77 -3.00 3.47
CA MET A 48 8.25 -1.72 2.96
C MET A 48 7.22 -0.61 3.13
N LEU A 49 5.93 -0.89 2.89
CA LEU A 49 4.87 0.08 3.11
C LEU A 49 4.79 0.51 4.57
N ALA A 50 4.85 -0.42 5.52
CA ALA A 50 4.82 -0.11 6.95
C ALA A 50 5.99 0.81 7.35
N ARG A 51 7.22 0.48 6.91
CA ARG A 51 8.41 1.30 7.16
C ARG A 51 8.30 2.69 6.51
N ALA A 52 7.90 2.75 5.24
CA ALA A 52 7.76 4.00 4.50
C ALA A 52 6.66 4.89 5.08
N TYR A 53 5.54 4.29 5.51
CA TYR A 53 4.44 5.00 6.14
C TYR A 53 4.85 5.59 7.48
N LYS A 54 5.52 4.82 8.34
CA LYS A 54 6.10 5.32 9.61
C LYS A 54 7.11 6.44 9.35
N LYS A 55 8.04 6.25 8.41
CA LYS A 55 9.06 7.26 8.05
C LYS A 55 8.45 8.55 7.52
N ALA A 56 7.33 8.48 6.82
CA ALA A 56 6.58 9.64 6.33
C ALA A 56 5.67 10.28 7.43
N GLY A 57 5.84 9.90 8.69
CA GLY A 57 5.04 10.42 9.81
C GLY A 57 3.60 9.91 9.82
N GLY A 58 3.36 8.72 9.27
CA GLY A 58 2.08 8.02 9.33
C GLY A 58 1.98 7.21 10.62
N GLY A 59 0.89 7.41 11.34
CA GLY A 59 0.57 6.72 12.59
C GLY A 59 -0.58 5.74 12.45
N TYR A 60 -0.80 4.99 13.52
CA TYR A 60 -1.89 4.05 13.69
C TYR A 60 -2.80 4.53 14.82
N ARG A 61 -4.08 4.17 14.76
CA ARG A 61 -5.04 4.33 15.86
C ARG A 61 -5.20 3.00 16.58
#